data_AF-A0A2J6H3F0-F1
#
_entry.id   AF-A0A2J6H3F0-F1
#
_cell.length_a   1.000
_cell.length_b   1.000
_cell.length_c   1.000
_cell.angle_alpha   90.00
_cell.angle_beta   90.00
_cell.angle_gamma   90.00
#
_symmetry.space_group_name_H-M   'P 1'
#
loop_
_entity.id
_entity.type
_entity.pdbx_description
1 polymer ?
#
loop_
_entity_poly.entity_id
_entity_poly.type
_entity_poly.pdbx_seq_one_letter_code
_entity_poly.pdbx_strand_id
1 'polypeptide(L)'
;MNTEYNQIRDAYLRNLFADDKAKTDVLALYSELTNLDVKGDYDETLYHLAARYADAEAIRFLKEKGLRPVADKYGNTAFHALASAKFDLNHTDVHAKRIHDTTKALLDAGINPKKKNDAGKIAYVDAGLLYMYPMLDALGDAGIKMDATDSEGKNLLHVICEKMAHRKDIPGAVEAASKTVKILVEKGGIDVEDKDVFGTTPITYAQRSGVKELAAILSGEEGDTITGGMTLHEAVLNRDAEALKKIIENGADLDELSDQYRRTPLMLACEYPSKPLVDLLIEAGANVNYRTGTGETAIYILLTKAISNFGRGMSTDLKDVVKMLRKLIDHDLEVDAGITNEGDTAINVICQAGYLADLNTLLAEELIEAGCDINKPNQYGKTPLMSFAQRGNEQKYGIAELLLDNNADATYVDNAGNTALIYAAGNPDQMSAKKLVSLILDKDTSTMEKVNNAGQTAMDVAIQHGNEAVLKQMLA
;
A
#
# COMPACT_ATOMS: atom_id res chain seq x y z
N MET A 1 -22.67 -2.11 -48.23
CA MET A 1 -22.87 -3.09 -47.14
C MET A 1 -23.07 -4.45 -47.79
N ASN A 2 -22.26 -5.43 -47.42
CA ASN A 2 -22.23 -6.72 -48.07
C ASN A 2 -23.34 -7.63 -47.50
N THR A 3 -24.35 -7.94 -48.31
CA THR A 3 -25.56 -8.66 -47.88
C THR A 3 -25.22 -10.03 -47.30
N GLU A 4 -24.25 -10.73 -47.88
CA GLU A 4 -23.84 -12.09 -47.48
C GLU A 4 -23.19 -12.12 -46.10
N TYR A 5 -22.27 -11.18 -45.81
CA TYR A 5 -21.66 -11.06 -44.48
C TYR A 5 -22.70 -10.82 -43.39
N ASN A 6 -23.63 -9.90 -43.66
CA ASN A 6 -24.68 -9.55 -42.72
C ASN A 6 -25.64 -10.73 -42.49
N GLN A 7 -25.96 -11.51 -43.53
CA GLN A 7 -26.78 -12.72 -43.38
C GLN A 7 -26.16 -13.74 -42.43
N ILE A 8 -24.85 -14.00 -42.55
CA ILE A 8 -24.13 -14.91 -41.66
C ILE A 8 -24.07 -14.35 -40.24
N ARG A 9 -23.75 -13.06 -40.10
CA ARG A 9 -23.72 -12.37 -38.80
C ARG A 9 -25.07 -12.44 -38.11
N ASP A 10 -26.15 -12.18 -38.84
CA ASP A 10 -27.50 -12.19 -38.30
C ASP A 10 -27.93 -13.63 -37.92
N ALA A 11 -27.45 -14.65 -38.64
CA ALA A 11 -27.63 -16.05 -38.26
C ALA A 11 -26.92 -16.39 -36.93
N TYR A 12 -25.66 -15.94 -36.76
CA TYR A 12 -24.97 -16.08 -35.47
C TYR A 12 -25.73 -15.39 -34.33
N LEU A 13 -26.20 -14.15 -34.54
CA LEU A 13 -26.97 -13.41 -33.55
C LEU A 13 -28.27 -14.13 -33.16
N ARG A 14 -29.02 -14.68 -34.14
CA ARG A 14 -30.22 -15.48 -33.87
C ARG A 14 -29.88 -16.71 -33.03
N ASN A 15 -28.79 -17.40 -33.35
CA ASN A 15 -28.38 -18.63 -32.66
C ASN A 15 -27.99 -18.42 -31.20
N LEU A 16 -27.63 -17.20 -30.79
CA LEU A 16 -27.33 -16.88 -29.38
C LEU A 16 -28.55 -17.02 -28.46
N PHE A 17 -29.75 -16.85 -29.00
CA PHE A 17 -31.01 -16.84 -28.24
C PHE A 17 -31.98 -17.95 -28.65
N ALA A 18 -31.63 -18.75 -29.66
CA ALA A 18 -32.46 -19.82 -30.18
C ALA A 18 -32.24 -21.14 -29.43
N ASP A 19 -33.32 -21.89 -29.23
CA ASP A 19 -33.26 -23.28 -28.79
C ASP A 19 -32.48 -24.14 -29.81
N ASP A 20 -31.89 -25.24 -29.37
CA ASP A 20 -31.04 -26.08 -30.23
C ASP A 20 -31.73 -26.55 -31.52
N LYS A 21 -33.05 -26.77 -31.49
CA LYS A 21 -33.84 -27.16 -32.67
C LYS A 21 -34.11 -26.01 -33.65
N ALA A 22 -33.96 -24.77 -33.20
CA ALA A 22 -34.23 -23.55 -33.97
C ALA A 22 -32.93 -22.84 -34.43
N LYS A 23 -31.76 -23.37 -34.05
CA LYS A 23 -30.48 -22.83 -34.51
C LYS A 23 -30.32 -23.03 -36.02
N THR A 24 -29.95 -21.95 -36.69
CA THR A 24 -29.56 -21.98 -38.10
C THR A 24 -28.21 -22.67 -38.23
N ASP A 25 -28.04 -23.56 -39.20
CA ASP A 25 -26.73 -24.12 -39.54
C ASP A 25 -25.88 -23.03 -40.20
N VAL A 26 -24.96 -22.45 -39.43
CA VAL A 26 -24.13 -21.36 -39.92
C VAL A 26 -23.08 -21.89 -40.91
N LEU A 27 -22.57 -23.12 -40.73
CA LEU A 27 -21.56 -23.70 -41.60
C LEU A 27 -22.12 -23.94 -43.02
N ALA A 28 -23.40 -24.28 -43.13
CA ALA A 28 -24.11 -24.33 -44.40
C ALA A 28 -24.08 -22.97 -45.12
N LEU A 29 -24.34 -21.87 -44.41
CA LEU A 29 -24.29 -20.52 -45.00
C LEU A 29 -22.88 -20.15 -45.50
N TYR A 30 -21.82 -20.53 -44.77
CA TYR A 30 -20.44 -20.38 -45.25
C TYR A 30 -20.18 -21.19 -46.53
N SER A 31 -20.78 -22.38 -46.64
CA SER A 31 -20.60 -23.29 -47.77
C SER A 31 -21.36 -22.86 -49.02
N GLU A 32 -22.43 -22.09 -48.87
CA GLU A 32 -23.23 -21.54 -49.97
C GLU A 32 -22.60 -20.30 -50.62
N LEU A 33 -21.59 -19.69 -49.98
CA LEU A 33 -20.90 -18.52 -50.53
C LEU A 33 -20.17 -18.85 -51.83
N THR A 34 -20.45 -18.07 -52.88
CA THR A 34 -19.74 -18.18 -54.17
C THR A 34 -18.34 -17.58 -54.13
N ASN A 35 -18.10 -16.62 -53.24
CA ASN A 35 -16.81 -16.01 -52.94
C ASN A 35 -16.64 -15.97 -51.42
N LEU A 36 -15.45 -16.35 -50.92
CA LEU A 36 -15.14 -16.34 -49.48
C LEU A 36 -14.44 -15.07 -49.02
N ASP A 37 -13.96 -14.20 -49.93
CA ASP A 37 -13.39 -12.89 -49.58
C ASP A 37 -14.49 -11.83 -49.36
N VAL A 38 -15.49 -12.20 -48.59
CA VAL A 38 -16.62 -11.36 -48.20
C VAL A 38 -16.22 -10.60 -46.94
N LYS A 39 -16.31 -9.28 -47.01
CA LYS A 39 -15.99 -8.38 -45.89
C LYS A 39 -17.24 -7.68 -45.36
N GLY A 40 -17.28 -7.52 -44.05
CA GLY A 40 -18.24 -6.68 -43.34
C GLY A 40 -17.82 -5.22 -43.32
N ASP A 41 -18.41 -4.47 -42.40
CA ASP A 41 -17.97 -3.11 -42.12
C ASP A 41 -16.54 -3.12 -41.55
N TYR A 42 -15.79 -2.05 -41.80
CA TYR A 42 -14.38 -1.90 -41.36
C TYR A 42 -13.44 -3.02 -41.83
N ASP A 43 -13.72 -3.62 -42.98
CA ASP A 43 -12.93 -4.70 -43.57
C ASP A 43 -12.84 -5.97 -42.71
N GLU A 44 -13.80 -6.21 -41.81
CA GLU A 44 -13.88 -7.46 -41.07
C GLU A 44 -14.08 -8.64 -42.02
N THR A 45 -13.16 -9.60 -41.96
CA THR A 45 -13.23 -10.83 -42.75
C THR A 45 -14.11 -11.88 -42.09
N LEU A 46 -14.46 -12.92 -42.85
CA LEU A 46 -15.16 -14.11 -42.33
C LEU A 46 -14.44 -14.80 -41.15
N TYR A 47 -13.11 -14.69 -41.05
CA TYR A 47 -12.36 -15.16 -39.88
C TYR A 47 -12.68 -14.35 -38.62
N HIS A 48 -12.82 -13.01 -38.73
CA HIS A 48 -13.22 -12.17 -37.59
C HIS A 48 -14.63 -12.51 -37.12
N LEU A 49 -15.55 -12.71 -38.08
CA LEU A 49 -16.93 -13.05 -37.79
C LEU A 49 -17.03 -14.37 -37.03
N ALA A 50 -16.42 -15.44 -37.54
CA ALA A 50 -16.43 -16.75 -36.90
C ALA A 50 -15.75 -16.72 -35.52
N ALA A 51 -14.63 -15.99 -35.39
CA ALA A 51 -13.91 -15.86 -34.12
C ALA A 51 -14.74 -15.14 -33.04
N ARG A 52 -15.47 -14.07 -33.38
CA ARG A 52 -16.35 -13.34 -32.45
C ARG A 52 -17.41 -14.22 -31.79
N TYR A 53 -17.84 -15.27 -32.48
CA TYR A 53 -18.82 -16.22 -31.98
C TYR A 53 -18.20 -17.55 -31.53
N ALA A 54 -16.87 -17.63 -31.39
CA ALA A 54 -16.15 -18.83 -30.99
C ALA A 54 -16.62 -20.07 -31.80
N ASP A 55 -16.57 -19.96 -33.13
CA ASP A 55 -16.94 -21.01 -34.08
C ASP A 55 -15.69 -21.63 -34.73
N ALA A 56 -15.14 -22.65 -34.09
CA ALA A 56 -13.96 -23.35 -34.57
C ALA A 56 -14.18 -24.08 -35.91
N GLU A 57 -15.40 -24.52 -36.20
CA GLU A 57 -15.71 -25.27 -37.43
C GLU A 57 -15.68 -24.34 -38.64
N ALA A 58 -16.28 -23.15 -38.53
CA ALA A 58 -16.18 -22.13 -39.56
C ALA A 58 -14.72 -21.72 -39.83
N ILE A 59 -13.89 -21.56 -38.79
CA ILE A 59 -12.46 -21.25 -38.95
C ILE A 59 -11.73 -22.37 -39.72
N ARG A 60 -11.96 -23.64 -39.38
CA ARG A 60 -11.36 -24.78 -40.08
C ARG A 60 -11.81 -24.84 -41.55
N PHE A 61 -13.10 -24.63 -41.81
CA PHE A 61 -13.65 -24.58 -43.16
C PHE A 61 -13.00 -23.48 -44.01
N LEU A 62 -12.86 -22.25 -43.48
CA LEU A 62 -12.21 -21.15 -44.20
C LEU A 62 -10.76 -21.48 -44.55
N LYS A 63 -10.03 -22.12 -43.62
CA LYS A 63 -8.66 -22.59 -43.84
C LYS A 63 -8.59 -23.66 -44.93
N GLU A 64 -9.46 -24.67 -44.87
CA GLU A 64 -9.53 -25.76 -45.87
C GLU A 64 -9.83 -25.25 -47.27
N LYS A 65 -10.66 -24.20 -47.38
CA LYS A 65 -10.95 -23.52 -48.65
C LYS A 65 -9.84 -22.57 -49.11
N GLY A 66 -8.75 -22.46 -48.36
CA GLY A 66 -7.58 -21.67 -48.73
C GLY A 66 -7.74 -20.16 -48.54
N LEU A 67 -8.77 -19.69 -47.83
CA LEU A 67 -8.89 -18.27 -47.50
C LEU A 67 -7.77 -17.89 -46.53
N ARG A 68 -6.97 -16.88 -46.89
CA ARG A 68 -5.88 -16.40 -46.05
C ARG A 68 -6.40 -15.42 -45.00
N PRO A 69 -6.06 -15.60 -43.71
CA PRO A 69 -6.44 -14.64 -42.70
C PRO A 69 -5.65 -13.33 -42.88
N VAL A 70 -6.37 -12.21 -42.90
CA VAL A 70 -5.81 -10.86 -42.93
C VAL A 70 -6.41 -10.04 -41.80
N ALA A 71 -5.77 -8.91 -41.47
CA ALA A 71 -6.29 -7.98 -40.47
C ALA A 71 -7.42 -7.12 -41.05
N ASP A 72 -8.29 -6.62 -40.18
CA ASP A 72 -9.31 -5.62 -40.52
C ASP A 72 -8.69 -4.22 -40.75
N LYS A 73 -9.55 -3.20 -40.96
CA LYS A 73 -9.15 -1.81 -41.19
C LYS A 73 -8.31 -1.20 -40.05
N TYR A 74 -8.44 -1.69 -38.83
CA TYR A 74 -7.76 -1.20 -37.63
C TYR A 74 -6.62 -2.10 -37.18
N GLY A 75 -6.18 -3.01 -38.05
CA GLY A 75 -5.11 -3.96 -37.76
C GLY A 75 -5.52 -5.09 -36.80
N ASN A 76 -6.80 -5.21 -36.44
CA ASN A 76 -7.27 -6.31 -35.61
C ASN A 76 -7.14 -7.61 -36.39
N THR A 77 -6.76 -8.67 -35.69
CA THR A 77 -6.78 -10.04 -36.20
C THR A 77 -8.02 -10.75 -35.69
N ALA A 78 -8.31 -11.93 -36.23
CA ALA A 78 -9.37 -12.78 -35.70
C ALA A 78 -9.18 -13.14 -34.21
N PHE A 79 -7.95 -13.14 -33.67
CA PHE A 79 -7.76 -13.25 -32.22
C PHE A 79 -8.32 -12.05 -31.44
N HIS A 80 -8.19 -10.84 -31.97
CA HIS A 80 -8.80 -9.66 -31.33
C HIS A 80 -10.32 -9.74 -31.34
N ALA A 81 -10.90 -10.28 -32.43
CA ALA A 81 -12.33 -10.56 -32.49
C ALA A 81 -12.75 -11.64 -31.48
N LEU A 82 -11.96 -12.71 -31.32
CA LEU A 82 -12.20 -13.75 -30.31
C LEU A 82 -12.16 -13.20 -28.89
N ALA A 83 -11.23 -12.28 -28.58
CA ALA A 83 -11.17 -11.62 -27.27
C ALA A 83 -12.44 -10.81 -26.93
N SER A 84 -13.25 -10.45 -27.93
CA SER A 84 -14.58 -9.81 -27.76
C SER A 84 -15.75 -10.79 -27.66
N ALA A 85 -15.49 -12.10 -27.76
CA ALA A 85 -16.53 -13.12 -27.67
C ALA A 85 -17.17 -13.12 -26.28
N LYS A 86 -18.46 -13.50 -26.23
CA LYS A 86 -19.19 -13.62 -24.97
C LYS A 86 -18.52 -14.69 -24.09
N PHE A 87 -18.07 -14.27 -22.90
CA PHE A 87 -17.50 -15.15 -21.89
C PHE A 87 -18.13 -14.80 -20.53
N ASP A 88 -18.86 -15.75 -19.95
CA ASP A 88 -19.50 -15.60 -18.65
C ASP A 88 -18.58 -16.20 -17.57
N LEU A 89 -18.23 -15.38 -16.57
CA LEU A 89 -17.36 -15.80 -15.47
C LEU A 89 -18.03 -16.83 -14.56
N ASN A 90 -19.36 -16.94 -14.57
CA ASN A 90 -20.14 -17.81 -13.68
C ASN A 90 -20.49 -19.17 -14.29
N HIS A 91 -20.60 -19.27 -15.62
CA HIS A 91 -21.16 -20.43 -16.32
C HIS A 91 -20.31 -20.79 -17.55
N THR A 92 -19.33 -21.66 -17.36
CA THR A 92 -18.12 -21.64 -18.19
C THR A 92 -17.94 -22.83 -19.13
N ASP A 93 -18.41 -24.04 -18.83
CA ASP A 93 -17.84 -25.23 -19.49
C ASP A 93 -17.99 -25.28 -21.02
N VAL A 94 -19.20 -25.06 -21.55
CA VAL A 94 -19.45 -25.17 -23.00
C VAL A 94 -18.83 -24.00 -23.77
N HIS A 95 -18.99 -22.77 -23.27
CA HIS A 95 -18.42 -21.58 -23.90
C HIS A 95 -16.89 -21.56 -23.81
N ALA A 96 -16.32 -22.03 -22.69
CA ALA A 96 -14.89 -22.18 -22.52
C ALA A 96 -14.29 -23.13 -23.56
N LYS A 97 -14.91 -24.31 -23.75
CA LYS A 97 -14.47 -25.26 -24.77
C LYS A 97 -14.49 -24.66 -26.16
N ARG A 98 -15.56 -23.94 -26.52
CA ARG A 98 -15.66 -23.26 -27.83
C ARG A 98 -14.55 -22.25 -28.05
N ILE A 99 -14.24 -21.43 -27.04
CA ILE A 99 -13.16 -20.45 -27.12
C ILE A 99 -11.80 -21.15 -27.26
N HIS A 100 -11.55 -22.22 -26.51
CA HIS A 100 -10.33 -23.03 -26.61
C HIS A 100 -10.15 -23.63 -28.00
N ASP A 101 -11.16 -24.33 -28.50
CA ASP A 101 -11.16 -24.98 -29.81
C ASP A 101 -11.00 -23.95 -30.94
N THR A 102 -11.64 -22.78 -30.81
CA THR A 102 -11.51 -21.68 -31.78
C THR A 102 -10.10 -21.11 -31.75
N THR A 103 -9.51 -20.93 -30.57
CA THR A 103 -8.11 -20.46 -30.44
C THR A 103 -7.15 -21.41 -31.15
N LYS A 104 -7.30 -22.72 -30.96
CA LYS A 104 -6.52 -23.75 -31.68
C LYS A 104 -6.71 -23.66 -33.19
N ALA A 105 -7.96 -23.53 -33.66
CA ALA A 105 -8.25 -23.39 -35.09
C ALA A 105 -7.62 -22.13 -35.71
N LEU A 106 -7.57 -21.01 -34.96
CA LEU A 106 -6.92 -19.78 -35.41
C LEU A 106 -5.39 -19.91 -35.48
N LEU A 107 -4.77 -20.60 -34.51
CA LEU A 107 -3.34 -20.94 -34.54
C LEU A 107 -3.03 -21.83 -35.75
N ASP A 108 -3.83 -22.85 -35.97
CA ASP A 108 -3.71 -23.76 -37.12
C ASP A 108 -3.88 -23.03 -38.45
N ALA A 109 -4.68 -21.96 -38.50
CA ALA A 109 -4.82 -21.09 -39.66
C ALA A 109 -3.62 -20.15 -39.89
N GLY A 110 -2.58 -20.20 -39.03
CA GLY A 110 -1.35 -19.42 -39.17
C GLY A 110 -1.47 -17.97 -38.72
N ILE A 111 -2.49 -17.64 -37.92
CA ILE A 111 -2.68 -16.28 -37.41
C ILE A 111 -1.68 -16.05 -36.28
N ASN A 112 -0.97 -14.93 -36.30
CA ASN A 112 -0.02 -14.58 -35.25
C ASN A 112 -0.75 -14.03 -34.01
N PRO A 113 -0.71 -14.71 -32.85
CA PRO A 113 -1.38 -14.27 -31.63
C PRO A 113 -0.70 -13.05 -30.96
N LYS A 114 0.57 -12.77 -31.29
CA LYS A 114 1.35 -11.64 -30.75
C LYS A 114 1.25 -10.38 -31.62
N LYS A 115 0.47 -10.41 -32.72
CA LYS A 115 0.33 -9.24 -33.61
C LYS A 115 -0.38 -8.10 -32.87
N LYS A 116 0.21 -6.90 -32.93
CA LYS A 116 -0.42 -5.67 -32.45
C LYS A 116 -1.40 -5.12 -33.49
N ASN A 117 -2.55 -4.64 -33.04
CA ASN A 117 -3.44 -3.82 -33.87
C ASN A 117 -2.92 -2.37 -33.95
N ASP A 118 -3.64 -1.49 -34.66
CA ASP A 118 -3.22 -0.10 -34.86
C ASP A 118 -3.22 0.73 -33.56
N ALA A 119 -3.97 0.27 -32.55
CA ALA A 119 -3.94 0.83 -31.19
C ALA A 119 -2.82 0.25 -30.31
N GLY A 120 -1.97 -0.63 -30.85
CA GLY A 120 -0.86 -1.26 -30.14
C GLY A 120 -1.25 -2.42 -29.22
N LYS A 121 -2.52 -2.84 -29.22
CA LYS A 121 -3.04 -3.91 -28.36
C LYS A 121 -2.73 -5.28 -28.92
N ILE A 122 -2.55 -6.24 -28.02
CA ILE A 122 -2.36 -7.66 -28.36
C ILE A 122 -3.56 -8.45 -27.80
N ALA A 123 -4.15 -9.32 -28.62
CA ALA A 123 -5.39 -10.00 -28.29
C ALA A 123 -5.35 -10.82 -26.98
N TYR A 124 -4.24 -11.52 -26.69
CA TYR A 124 -4.14 -12.29 -25.44
C TYR A 124 -4.03 -11.39 -24.20
N VAL A 125 -3.53 -10.16 -24.34
CA VAL A 125 -3.54 -9.18 -23.24
C VAL A 125 -4.99 -8.81 -22.94
N ASP A 126 -5.78 -8.45 -23.95
CA ASP A 126 -7.22 -8.15 -23.77
C ASP A 126 -7.98 -9.36 -23.18
N ALA A 127 -7.69 -10.58 -23.64
CA ALA A 127 -8.27 -11.80 -23.10
C ALA A 127 -7.94 -12.01 -21.61
N GLY A 128 -6.68 -11.77 -21.20
CA GLY A 128 -6.28 -11.83 -19.80
C GLY A 128 -6.97 -10.79 -18.92
N LEU A 129 -7.17 -9.57 -19.43
CA LEU A 129 -7.93 -8.52 -18.73
C LEU A 129 -9.42 -8.84 -18.57
N LEU A 130 -9.94 -9.78 -19.34
CA LEU A 130 -11.30 -10.31 -19.25
C LEU A 130 -11.36 -11.67 -18.53
N TYR A 131 -10.23 -12.15 -18.01
CA TYR A 131 -10.10 -13.45 -17.36
C TYR A 131 -10.52 -14.63 -18.26
N MET A 132 -10.38 -14.47 -19.58
CA MET A 132 -10.75 -15.45 -20.60
C MET A 132 -9.70 -16.57 -20.67
N TYR A 133 -9.57 -17.30 -19.57
CA TYR A 133 -8.61 -18.38 -19.37
C TYR A 133 -8.61 -19.44 -20.49
N PRO A 134 -9.72 -19.81 -21.16
CA PRO A 134 -9.67 -20.86 -22.20
C PRO A 134 -8.87 -20.43 -23.44
N MET A 135 -8.87 -19.13 -23.76
CA MET A 135 -8.04 -18.60 -24.85
C MET A 135 -6.56 -18.67 -24.48
N LEU A 136 -6.21 -18.29 -23.25
CA LEU A 136 -4.83 -18.32 -22.78
C LEU A 136 -4.30 -19.75 -22.61
N ASP A 137 -5.16 -20.67 -22.17
CA ASP A 137 -4.81 -22.09 -22.03
C ASP A 137 -4.45 -22.70 -23.39
N ALA A 138 -5.26 -22.45 -24.42
CA ALA A 138 -4.97 -22.93 -25.78
C ALA A 138 -3.70 -22.30 -26.38
N LEU A 139 -3.39 -21.03 -26.06
CA LEU A 139 -2.13 -20.39 -26.45
C LEU A 139 -0.93 -21.03 -25.72
N GLY A 140 -1.08 -21.29 -24.42
CA GLY A 140 -0.07 -21.97 -23.59
C GLY A 140 0.19 -23.41 -24.03
N ASP A 141 -0.85 -24.19 -24.35
CA ASP A 141 -0.76 -25.54 -24.93
C ASP A 141 0.06 -25.55 -26.24
N ALA A 142 0.01 -24.46 -27.00
CA ALA A 142 0.76 -24.28 -28.23
C ALA A 142 2.18 -23.69 -28.01
N GLY A 143 2.61 -23.48 -26.77
CA GLY A 143 3.92 -22.93 -26.41
C GLY A 143 4.09 -21.45 -26.73
N ILE A 144 2.99 -20.69 -26.87
CA ILE A 144 3.04 -19.25 -27.13
C ILE A 144 3.40 -18.50 -25.84
N LYS A 145 4.55 -17.83 -25.83
CA LYS A 145 4.94 -16.93 -24.74
C LYS A 145 4.06 -15.68 -24.72
N MET A 146 3.44 -15.44 -23.56
CA MET A 146 2.52 -14.33 -23.27
C MET A 146 3.20 -13.21 -22.44
N ASP A 147 4.49 -13.03 -22.66
CA ASP A 147 5.43 -12.15 -21.95
C ASP A 147 5.38 -10.66 -22.38
N ALA A 148 4.24 -10.18 -22.86
CA ALA A 148 4.15 -8.76 -23.24
C ALA A 148 4.03 -7.88 -22.00
N THR A 149 4.77 -6.78 -22.00
CA THR A 149 4.70 -5.72 -20.99
C THR A 149 4.11 -4.44 -21.57
N ASP A 150 3.49 -3.64 -20.71
CA ASP A 150 3.10 -2.27 -21.04
C ASP A 150 4.28 -1.27 -20.88
N SER A 151 3.99 0.03 -20.95
CA SER A 151 4.98 1.09 -20.80
C SER A 151 5.54 1.24 -19.38
N GLU A 152 4.85 0.70 -18.37
CA GLU A 152 5.31 0.65 -16.98
C GLU A 152 6.07 -0.65 -16.68
N GLY A 153 6.30 -1.50 -17.68
CA GLY A 153 6.97 -2.80 -17.48
C GLY A 153 6.05 -3.87 -16.88
N LYS A 154 4.74 -3.62 -16.77
CA LYS A 154 3.80 -4.58 -16.20
C LYS A 154 3.46 -5.66 -17.22
N ASN A 155 3.70 -6.92 -16.88
CA ASN A 155 3.20 -8.09 -17.63
C ASN A 155 1.74 -8.41 -17.23
N LEU A 156 1.12 -9.43 -17.86
CA LEU A 156 -0.29 -9.78 -17.56
C LEU A 156 -0.53 -10.09 -16.07
N LEU A 157 0.41 -10.76 -15.38
CA LEU A 157 0.23 -11.10 -13.96
C LEU A 157 0.08 -9.83 -13.12
N HIS A 158 0.92 -8.82 -13.35
CA HIS A 158 0.81 -7.51 -12.69
C HIS A 158 -0.57 -6.89 -12.91
N VAL A 159 -0.98 -6.76 -14.17
CA VAL A 159 -2.21 -6.03 -14.52
C VAL A 159 -3.46 -6.75 -14.02
N ILE A 160 -3.46 -8.09 -14.04
CA ILE A 160 -4.56 -8.90 -13.46
C ILE A 160 -4.66 -8.62 -11.97
N CYS A 161 -3.56 -8.76 -11.23
CA CYS A 161 -3.54 -8.58 -9.78
C CYS A 161 -3.91 -7.14 -9.36
N GLU A 162 -3.41 -6.14 -10.08
CA GLU A 162 -3.76 -4.73 -9.86
C GLU A 162 -5.26 -4.48 -10.04
N LYS A 163 -5.86 -4.99 -11.12
CA LYS A 163 -7.29 -4.78 -11.42
C LYS A 163 -8.22 -5.51 -10.45
N MET A 164 -7.76 -6.57 -9.80
CA MET A 164 -8.57 -7.31 -8.82
C MET A 164 -8.97 -6.47 -7.62
N ALA A 165 -8.22 -5.41 -7.30
CA ALA A 165 -8.58 -4.47 -6.23
C ALA A 165 -9.98 -3.87 -6.41
N HIS A 166 -10.46 -3.74 -7.65
CA HIS A 166 -11.77 -3.17 -7.99
C HIS A 166 -12.74 -4.18 -8.63
N ARG A 167 -12.35 -5.46 -8.75
CA ARG A 167 -13.11 -6.48 -9.48
C ARG A 167 -13.41 -7.73 -8.68
N LYS A 168 -12.85 -7.85 -7.48
CA LYS A 168 -13.08 -8.99 -6.58
C LYS A 168 -14.55 -9.24 -6.22
N ASP A 169 -15.38 -8.18 -6.23
CA ASP A 169 -16.82 -8.29 -5.92
C ASP A 169 -17.67 -8.73 -7.13
N ILE A 170 -17.09 -8.83 -8.33
CA ILE A 170 -17.79 -9.31 -9.51
C ILE A 170 -17.98 -10.83 -9.37
N PRO A 171 -19.22 -11.37 -9.45
CA PRO A 171 -19.46 -12.81 -9.38
C PRO A 171 -18.60 -13.60 -10.38
N GLY A 172 -17.90 -14.62 -9.89
CA GLY A 172 -17.02 -15.49 -10.68
C GLY A 172 -15.65 -14.88 -11.04
N ALA A 173 -15.39 -13.60 -10.75
CA ALA A 173 -14.15 -12.95 -11.18
C ALA A 173 -12.91 -13.48 -10.46
N VAL A 174 -12.97 -13.71 -9.14
CA VAL A 174 -11.85 -14.30 -8.39
C VAL A 174 -11.53 -15.70 -8.93
N GLU A 175 -12.53 -16.55 -9.15
CA GLU A 175 -12.33 -17.90 -9.69
C GLU A 175 -11.72 -17.87 -11.11
N ALA A 176 -12.25 -17.03 -11.99
CA ALA A 176 -11.75 -16.89 -13.35
C ALA A 176 -10.34 -16.29 -13.39
N ALA A 177 -10.05 -15.30 -12.54
CA ALA A 177 -8.72 -14.73 -12.38
C ALA A 177 -7.73 -15.77 -11.84
N SER A 178 -8.12 -16.58 -10.86
CA SER A 178 -7.27 -17.68 -10.33
C SER A 178 -6.92 -18.69 -11.41
N LYS A 179 -7.91 -19.12 -12.22
CA LYS A 179 -7.64 -19.99 -13.39
C LYS A 179 -6.69 -19.32 -14.38
N THR A 180 -6.92 -18.05 -14.67
CA THR A 180 -6.09 -17.27 -15.61
C THR A 180 -4.64 -17.14 -15.12
N VAL A 181 -4.43 -16.80 -13.84
CA VAL A 181 -3.10 -16.68 -13.23
C VAL A 181 -2.38 -18.03 -13.23
N LYS A 182 -3.06 -19.14 -12.86
CA LYS A 182 -2.47 -20.49 -12.94
C LYS A 182 -1.94 -20.82 -14.32
N ILE A 183 -2.75 -20.60 -15.37
CA ILE A 183 -2.34 -20.83 -16.75
C ILE A 183 -1.14 -19.96 -17.14
N LEU A 184 -1.12 -18.70 -16.73
CA LEU A 184 -0.01 -17.78 -17.05
C LEU A 184 1.29 -18.18 -16.35
N VAL A 185 1.22 -18.66 -15.10
CA VAL A 185 2.37 -19.19 -14.36
C VAL A 185 2.88 -20.49 -14.98
N GLU A 186 1.99 -21.44 -15.28
CA GLU A 186 2.37 -22.77 -15.78
C GLU A 186 2.79 -22.77 -17.25
N LYS A 187 2.11 -21.98 -18.09
CA LYS A 187 2.20 -22.06 -19.55
C LYS A 187 2.43 -20.72 -20.24
N GLY A 188 2.33 -19.60 -19.53
CA GLY A 188 2.44 -18.26 -20.13
C GLY A 188 3.86 -17.81 -20.41
N GLY A 189 4.86 -18.45 -19.78
CA GLY A 189 6.26 -18.06 -19.92
C GLY A 189 6.57 -16.68 -19.34
N ILE A 190 5.79 -16.27 -18.33
CA ILE A 190 6.00 -15.05 -17.54
C ILE A 190 6.76 -15.43 -16.28
N ASP A 191 7.80 -14.67 -15.92
CA ASP A 191 8.47 -14.85 -14.63
C ASP A 191 7.61 -14.21 -13.53
N VAL A 192 7.30 -14.98 -12.48
CA VAL A 192 6.53 -14.48 -11.34
C VAL A 192 7.32 -13.46 -10.51
N GLU A 193 8.65 -13.43 -10.66
CA GLU A 193 9.55 -12.48 -10.01
C GLU A 193 9.88 -11.25 -10.88
N ASP A 194 9.26 -11.13 -12.07
CA ASP A 194 9.39 -9.94 -12.91
C ASP A 194 9.00 -8.69 -12.12
N LYS A 195 9.78 -7.62 -12.29
CA LYS A 195 9.54 -6.32 -11.66
C LYS A 195 9.14 -5.29 -12.68
N ASP A 196 8.13 -4.49 -12.35
CA ASP A 196 7.78 -3.29 -13.10
C ASP A 196 8.83 -2.17 -12.93
N VAL A 197 8.61 -1.02 -13.57
CA VAL A 197 9.51 0.15 -13.46
C VAL A 197 9.64 0.72 -12.04
N PHE A 198 8.73 0.37 -11.14
CA PHE A 198 8.76 0.76 -9.73
C PHE A 198 9.38 -0.31 -8.82
N GLY A 199 9.83 -1.43 -9.40
CA GLY A 199 10.39 -2.55 -8.63
C GLY A 199 9.35 -3.45 -7.98
N THR A 200 8.07 -3.33 -8.35
CA THR A 200 6.96 -4.09 -7.78
C THR A 200 6.74 -5.39 -8.56
N THR A 201 6.51 -6.51 -7.87
CA THR A 201 6.21 -7.83 -8.48
C THR A 201 4.70 -8.08 -8.55
N PRO A 202 4.23 -9.06 -9.34
CA PRO A 202 2.82 -9.43 -9.40
C PRO A 202 2.22 -9.83 -8.05
N ILE A 203 2.97 -10.57 -7.21
CA ILE A 203 2.48 -11.01 -5.91
C ILE A 203 2.20 -9.83 -4.98
N THR A 204 3.04 -8.78 -5.00
CA THR A 204 2.79 -7.56 -4.22
C THR A 204 1.50 -6.86 -4.64
N TYR A 205 1.17 -6.86 -5.94
CA TYR A 205 -0.15 -6.36 -6.40
C TYR A 205 -1.30 -7.23 -5.89
N ALA A 206 -1.15 -8.56 -5.90
CA ALA A 206 -2.17 -9.49 -5.43
C ALA A 206 -2.47 -9.29 -3.93
N GLN A 207 -1.42 -9.21 -3.11
CA GLN A 207 -1.52 -8.95 -1.68
C GLN A 207 -2.22 -7.62 -1.39
N ARG A 208 -1.83 -6.53 -2.07
CA ARG A 208 -2.45 -5.19 -1.91
C ARG A 208 -3.91 -5.15 -2.36
N SER A 209 -4.30 -5.98 -3.34
CA SER A 209 -5.70 -6.08 -3.77
C SER A 209 -6.61 -6.75 -2.72
N GLY A 210 -6.00 -7.49 -1.79
CA GLY A 210 -6.67 -8.32 -0.80
C GLY A 210 -7.21 -9.66 -1.36
N VAL A 211 -6.82 -10.04 -2.58
CA VAL A 211 -7.21 -11.33 -3.19
C VAL A 211 -6.12 -12.35 -2.92
N LYS A 212 -6.19 -12.97 -1.73
CA LYS A 212 -5.17 -13.87 -1.19
C LYS A 212 -5.00 -15.14 -2.04
N GLU A 213 -6.04 -15.56 -2.75
CA GLU A 213 -6.01 -16.71 -3.65
C GLU A 213 -5.00 -16.51 -4.79
N LEU A 214 -4.94 -15.30 -5.38
CA LEU A 214 -3.95 -15.03 -6.42
C LEU A 214 -2.54 -14.97 -5.86
N ALA A 215 -2.39 -14.38 -4.69
CA ALA A 215 -1.10 -14.28 -4.02
C ALA A 215 -0.55 -15.68 -3.66
N ALA A 216 -1.41 -16.58 -3.17
CA ALA A 216 -1.07 -17.98 -2.86
C ALA A 216 -0.66 -18.78 -4.11
N ILE A 217 -1.29 -18.52 -5.27
CA ILE A 217 -0.88 -19.13 -6.54
C ILE A 217 0.51 -18.63 -6.95
N LEU A 218 0.75 -17.33 -6.81
CA LEU A 218 2.02 -16.71 -7.20
C LEU A 218 3.19 -17.08 -6.27
N SER A 219 2.94 -17.31 -4.98
CA SER A 219 3.96 -17.79 -4.04
C SER A 219 4.31 -19.27 -4.23
N GLY A 220 3.48 -20.02 -4.96
CA GLY A 220 3.58 -21.48 -5.08
C GLY A 220 2.99 -22.25 -3.90
N GLU A 221 2.45 -21.56 -2.90
CA GLU A 221 1.80 -22.14 -1.72
C GLU A 221 0.28 -21.98 -1.81
N GLU A 222 -0.37 -22.65 -2.78
CA GLU A 222 -1.80 -22.47 -3.07
C GLU A 222 -2.75 -22.68 -1.86
N GLY A 223 -2.29 -23.41 -0.83
CA GLY A 223 -3.03 -23.63 0.40
C GLY A 223 -2.98 -22.47 1.40
N ASP A 224 -2.03 -21.54 1.25
CA ASP A 224 -1.87 -20.40 2.16
C ASP A 224 -2.70 -19.18 1.70
N THR A 225 -4.01 -19.36 1.72
CA THR A 225 -4.97 -18.27 1.47
C THR A 225 -5.19 -17.38 2.69
N ILE A 226 -4.54 -17.65 3.82
CA ILE A 226 -4.67 -16.83 5.04
C ILE A 226 -3.62 -15.73 5.01
N THR A 227 -2.36 -16.05 4.73
CA THR A 227 -1.30 -15.05 4.61
C THR A 227 -1.16 -14.55 3.17
N GLY A 228 -1.50 -15.36 2.16
CA GLY A 228 -1.24 -15.01 0.76
C GLY A 228 0.26 -14.78 0.49
N GLY A 229 1.14 -15.48 1.20
CA GLY A 229 2.59 -15.32 1.12
C GLY A 229 3.11 -13.98 1.63
N MET A 230 2.33 -13.24 2.43
CA MET A 230 2.76 -11.96 3.01
C MET A 230 3.87 -12.16 4.05
N THR A 231 4.81 -11.22 4.06
CA THR A 231 5.72 -10.98 5.19
C THR A 231 4.99 -10.29 6.36
N LEU A 232 5.63 -10.19 7.54
CA LEU A 232 5.06 -9.44 8.67
C LEU A 232 4.81 -7.97 8.27
N HIS A 233 5.76 -7.33 7.59
CA HIS A 233 5.64 -5.93 7.16
C HIS A 233 4.50 -5.74 6.17
N GLU A 234 4.33 -6.65 5.21
CA GLU A 234 3.24 -6.58 4.24
C GLU A 234 1.88 -6.78 4.91
N ALA A 235 1.75 -7.71 5.85
CA ALA A 235 0.51 -7.88 6.62
C ALA A 235 0.17 -6.61 7.42
N VAL A 236 1.17 -5.96 8.02
CA VAL A 236 0.98 -4.68 8.73
C VAL A 236 0.55 -3.56 7.77
N LEU A 237 1.24 -3.40 6.63
CA LEU A 237 0.93 -2.38 5.62
C LEU A 237 -0.46 -2.57 5.01
N ASN A 238 -0.85 -3.81 4.73
CA ASN A 238 -2.17 -4.17 4.22
C ASN A 238 -3.26 -4.17 5.29
N ARG A 239 -2.89 -3.95 6.56
CA ARG A 239 -3.81 -3.92 7.72
C ARG A 239 -4.56 -5.25 7.92
N ASP A 240 -3.87 -6.34 7.62
CA ASP A 240 -4.44 -7.68 7.67
C ASP A 240 -4.08 -8.37 8.98
N ALA A 241 -4.92 -8.16 10.00
CA ALA A 241 -4.71 -8.72 11.33
C ALA A 241 -4.77 -10.26 11.34
N GLU A 242 -5.53 -10.87 10.43
CA GLU A 242 -5.65 -12.32 10.32
C GLU A 242 -4.37 -12.94 9.74
N ALA A 243 -3.87 -12.38 8.64
CA ALA A 243 -2.59 -12.76 8.07
C ALA A 243 -1.46 -12.54 9.09
N LEU A 244 -1.43 -11.36 9.73
CA LEU A 244 -0.42 -11.03 10.74
C LEU A 244 -0.39 -12.07 11.86
N LYS A 245 -1.55 -12.39 12.43
CA LYS A 245 -1.66 -13.41 13.48
C LYS A 245 -1.15 -14.77 13.00
N LYS A 246 -1.50 -15.17 11.78
CA LYS A 246 -1.06 -16.46 11.22
C LYS A 246 0.45 -16.50 10.99
N ILE A 247 1.04 -15.42 10.49
CA ILE A 247 2.50 -15.31 10.28
C ILE A 247 3.24 -15.38 11.61
N ILE A 248 2.72 -14.71 12.65
CA ILE A 248 3.23 -14.81 14.02
C ILE A 248 3.17 -16.26 14.54
N GLU A 249 2.03 -16.94 14.39
CA GLU A 249 1.86 -18.35 14.80
C GLU A 249 2.83 -19.31 14.08
N ASN A 250 3.25 -18.97 12.87
CA ASN A 250 4.24 -19.72 12.10
C ASN A 250 5.69 -19.47 12.57
N GLY A 251 5.92 -18.59 13.55
CA GLY A 251 7.23 -18.35 14.16
C GLY A 251 8.13 -17.35 13.42
N ALA A 252 7.54 -16.39 12.71
CA ALA A 252 8.30 -15.33 12.05
C ALA A 252 9.09 -14.46 13.05
N ASP A 253 10.24 -13.93 12.60
CA ASP A 253 11.06 -13.00 13.38
C ASP A 253 10.35 -11.64 13.48
N LEU A 254 9.85 -11.32 14.69
CA LEU A 254 9.05 -10.13 14.95
C LEU A 254 9.84 -8.81 14.85
N ASP A 255 11.16 -8.88 14.82
CA ASP A 255 12.06 -7.72 14.76
C ASP A 255 12.81 -7.62 13.42
N GLU A 256 12.35 -8.37 12.40
CA GLU A 256 12.97 -8.34 11.07
C GLU A 256 12.92 -6.94 10.43
N LEU A 257 13.92 -6.61 9.60
CA LEU A 257 14.08 -5.30 8.96
C LEU A 257 13.96 -5.41 7.44
N SER A 258 12.90 -6.06 6.96
CA SER A 258 12.71 -6.40 5.55
C SER A 258 12.10 -5.27 4.71
N ASP A 259 11.50 -4.23 5.32
CA ASP A 259 10.97 -3.10 4.56
C ASP A 259 12.07 -2.18 3.99
N GLN A 260 11.69 -1.39 3.00
CA GLN A 260 12.59 -0.46 2.31
C GLN A 260 13.24 0.61 3.21
N TYR A 261 12.67 0.86 4.40
CA TYR A 261 13.16 1.85 5.36
C TYR A 261 13.88 1.20 6.56
N ARG A 262 14.06 -0.12 6.56
CA ARG A 262 14.67 -0.90 7.64
C ARG A 262 14.03 -0.66 9.02
N ARG A 263 12.71 -0.72 9.07
CA ARG A 263 11.87 -0.63 10.28
C ARG A 263 11.41 -2.02 10.69
N THR A 264 11.09 -2.23 11.97
CA THR A 264 10.39 -3.44 12.42
C THR A 264 8.90 -3.39 12.07
N PRO A 265 8.17 -4.52 12.10
CA PRO A 265 6.70 -4.53 11.97
C PRO A 265 6.01 -3.65 13.04
N LEU A 266 6.53 -3.61 14.27
CA LEU A 266 5.97 -2.78 15.34
C LEU A 266 6.13 -1.28 15.02
N MET A 267 7.29 -0.89 14.50
CA MET A 267 7.53 0.48 14.03
C MET A 267 6.56 0.88 12.90
N LEU A 268 6.29 -0.02 11.95
CA LEU A 268 5.29 0.22 10.90
C LEU A 268 3.89 0.43 11.48
N ALA A 269 3.47 -0.40 12.44
CA ALA A 269 2.17 -0.29 13.10
C ALA A 269 2.03 1.00 13.92
N CYS A 270 3.13 1.53 14.45
CA CYS A 270 3.18 2.85 15.08
C CYS A 270 3.12 4.01 14.05
N GLU A 271 3.78 3.88 12.89
CA GLU A 271 3.77 4.91 11.85
C GLU A 271 2.42 5.06 11.15
N TYR A 272 1.74 3.93 10.93
CA TYR A 272 0.37 3.86 10.41
C TYR A 272 -0.55 3.39 11.53
N PRO A 273 -0.98 4.29 12.43
CA PRO A 273 -1.50 3.91 13.73
C PRO A 273 -2.61 2.87 13.62
N SER A 274 -2.33 1.72 14.23
CA SER A 274 -3.25 0.60 14.30
C SER A 274 -3.08 -0.13 15.62
N LYS A 275 -3.90 0.26 16.60
CA LYS A 275 -3.91 -0.38 17.92
C LYS A 275 -4.04 -1.92 17.83
N PRO A 276 -4.93 -2.51 17.00
CA PRO A 276 -5.03 -3.97 16.92
C PRO A 276 -3.74 -4.66 16.47
N LEU A 277 -2.97 -4.06 15.55
CA LEU A 277 -1.71 -4.67 15.09
C LEU A 277 -0.58 -4.47 16.11
N VAL A 278 -0.55 -3.32 16.77
CA VAL A 278 0.37 -3.08 17.90
C VAL A 278 0.11 -4.09 19.01
N ASP A 279 -1.15 -4.32 19.39
CA ASP A 279 -1.52 -5.32 20.39
C ASP A 279 -1.01 -6.72 19.97
N LEU A 280 -1.30 -7.15 18.74
CA LEU A 280 -0.88 -8.46 18.23
C LEU A 280 0.64 -8.65 18.26
N LEU A 281 1.41 -7.65 17.81
CA LEU A 281 2.87 -7.72 17.75
C LEU A 281 3.50 -7.74 19.15
N ILE A 282 3.02 -6.86 20.04
CA ILE A 282 3.53 -6.78 21.41
C ILE A 282 3.17 -8.04 22.21
N GLU A 283 1.94 -8.54 22.07
CA GLU A 283 1.49 -9.78 22.75
C GLU A 283 2.24 -11.02 22.24
N ALA A 284 2.73 -10.98 21.01
CA ALA A 284 3.59 -12.01 20.44
C ALA A 284 5.07 -11.90 20.89
N GLY A 285 5.45 -10.80 21.54
CA GLY A 285 6.81 -10.59 22.07
C GLY A 285 7.74 -9.79 21.15
N ALA A 286 7.21 -8.97 20.23
CA ALA A 286 8.04 -8.03 19.47
C ALA A 286 8.81 -7.09 20.41
N ASN A 287 10.06 -6.78 20.10
CA ASN A 287 10.90 -5.96 20.97
C ASN A 287 10.45 -4.49 20.91
N VAL A 288 9.75 -4.05 21.97
CA VAL A 288 9.27 -2.68 22.16
C VAL A 288 10.39 -1.64 22.10
N ASN A 289 11.60 -2.01 22.52
CA ASN A 289 12.77 -1.14 22.61
C ASN A 289 13.75 -1.33 21.44
N TYR A 290 13.35 -2.02 20.36
CA TYR A 290 14.23 -2.23 19.22
C TYR A 290 14.70 -0.89 18.65
N ARG A 291 16.01 -0.78 18.43
CA ARG A 291 16.65 0.40 17.86
C ARG A 291 17.25 0.07 16.50
N THR A 292 16.76 0.74 15.45
CA THR A 292 17.33 0.58 14.11
C THR A 292 18.76 1.15 14.04
N GLY A 293 19.46 0.86 12.94
CA GLY A 293 20.78 1.47 12.68
C GLY A 293 20.74 2.99 12.49
N THR A 294 19.56 3.58 12.22
CA THR A 294 19.35 5.04 12.17
C THR A 294 18.96 5.63 13.53
N GLY A 295 18.83 4.79 14.56
CA GLY A 295 18.47 5.19 15.91
C GLY A 295 16.96 5.27 16.17
N GLU A 296 16.12 4.94 15.20
CA GLU A 296 14.66 4.98 15.36
C GLU A 296 14.15 3.84 16.26
N THR A 297 13.19 4.15 17.12
CA THR A 297 12.47 3.23 18.00
C THR A 297 10.96 3.28 17.71
N ALA A 298 10.20 2.28 18.17
CA ALA A 298 8.74 2.28 18.01
C ALA A 298 8.09 3.53 18.64
N ILE A 299 8.53 3.91 19.84
CA ILE A 299 8.06 5.13 20.52
C ILE A 299 8.43 6.40 19.74
N TYR A 300 9.65 6.51 19.19
CA TYR A 300 10.03 7.68 18.38
C TYR A 300 9.09 7.87 17.21
N ILE A 301 8.79 6.79 16.49
CA ILE A 301 7.89 6.81 15.34
C ILE A 301 6.45 7.15 15.76
N LEU A 302 5.97 6.59 16.88
CA LEU A 302 4.66 6.89 17.45
C LEU A 302 4.51 8.38 17.77
N LEU A 303 5.51 9.00 18.39
CA LEU A 303 5.46 10.41 18.80
C LEU A 303 5.63 11.39 17.62
N THR A 304 6.36 11.00 16.57
CA THR A 304 6.76 11.93 15.49
C THR A 304 6.02 11.75 14.17
N LYS A 305 5.61 10.52 13.82
CA LYS A 305 5.03 10.21 12.49
C LYS A 305 3.56 9.80 12.53
N ALA A 306 3.09 9.20 13.63
CA ALA A 306 1.71 8.70 13.77
C ALA A 306 0.66 9.75 13.38
N ILE A 307 0.86 10.99 13.82
CA ILE A 307 -0.08 12.10 13.62
C ILE A 307 -0.17 12.48 12.14
N SER A 308 0.94 12.50 11.41
CA SER A 308 0.95 12.84 9.97
C SER A 308 0.24 11.78 9.11
N ASN A 309 0.19 10.54 9.59
CA ASN A 309 -0.48 9.42 8.93
C ASN A 309 -1.82 9.04 9.58
N PHE A 310 -2.33 9.88 10.48
CA PHE A 310 -3.64 9.69 11.09
C PHE A 310 -4.75 9.67 10.03
N GLY A 311 -5.73 8.78 10.16
CA GLY A 311 -6.76 8.55 9.14
C GLY A 311 -6.27 7.85 7.87
N ARG A 312 -4.94 7.75 7.65
CA ARG A 312 -4.31 6.86 6.66
C ARG A 312 -3.91 5.51 7.25
N GLY A 313 -4.30 5.22 8.50
CA GLY A 313 -4.18 3.94 9.20
C GLY A 313 -5.55 3.36 9.59
N MET A 314 -5.57 2.37 10.49
CA MET A 314 -6.83 1.82 11.04
C MET A 314 -7.42 2.71 12.14
N SER A 315 -6.58 3.46 12.86
CA SER A 315 -7.05 4.33 13.93
C SER A 315 -7.73 5.58 13.39
N THR A 316 -8.94 5.80 13.89
CA THR A 316 -9.78 6.97 13.60
C THR A 316 -9.91 7.91 14.79
N ASP A 317 -9.39 7.53 15.97
CA ASP A 317 -9.37 8.33 17.19
C ASP A 317 -7.93 8.54 17.67
N LEU A 318 -7.54 9.78 17.97
CA LEU A 318 -6.22 10.12 18.51
C LEU A 318 -5.99 9.43 19.87
N LYS A 319 -7.04 9.08 20.61
CA LYS A 319 -6.95 8.29 21.84
C LYS A 319 -6.33 6.92 21.61
N ASP A 320 -6.38 6.38 20.40
CA ASP A 320 -5.73 5.11 20.11
C ASP A 320 -4.20 5.24 20.14
N VAL A 321 -3.64 6.41 19.78
CA VAL A 321 -2.20 6.68 19.91
C VAL A 321 -1.79 6.64 21.39
N VAL A 322 -2.59 7.22 22.28
CA VAL A 322 -2.37 7.16 23.74
C VAL A 322 -2.44 5.72 24.25
N LYS A 323 -3.44 4.94 23.81
CA LYS A 323 -3.55 3.51 24.17
C LYS A 323 -2.40 2.68 23.61
N MET A 324 -1.88 3.00 22.42
CA MET A 324 -0.70 2.34 21.86
C MET A 324 0.53 2.65 22.70
N LEU A 325 0.74 3.91 23.12
CA LEU A 325 1.82 4.26 24.04
C LEU A 325 1.70 3.49 25.35
N ARG A 326 0.50 3.46 25.95
CA ARG A 326 0.25 2.68 27.17
C ARG A 326 0.58 1.21 26.99
N LYS A 327 0.23 0.61 25.85
CA LYS A 327 0.57 -0.78 25.53
C LYS A 327 2.08 -1.00 25.42
N LEU A 328 2.84 -0.04 24.88
CA LEU A 328 4.31 -0.10 24.89
C LEU A 328 4.83 -0.05 26.33
N ILE A 329 4.32 0.88 27.15
CA ILE A 329 4.68 1.04 28.57
C ILE A 329 4.42 -0.25 29.36
N ASP A 330 3.24 -0.83 29.21
CA ASP A 330 2.82 -2.07 29.89
C ASP A 330 3.70 -3.29 29.51
N HIS A 331 4.51 -3.17 28.46
CA HIS A 331 5.41 -4.21 27.95
C HIS A 331 6.86 -3.73 27.94
N ASP A 332 7.29 -3.14 29.06
CA ASP A 332 8.68 -2.83 29.40
C ASP A 332 9.37 -1.81 28.47
N LEU A 333 8.62 -0.85 27.94
CA LEU A 333 9.21 0.31 27.26
C LEU A 333 10.22 1.04 28.16
N GLU A 334 11.43 1.24 27.67
CA GLU A 334 12.48 2.01 28.35
C GLU A 334 12.18 3.52 28.26
N VAL A 335 11.34 4.02 29.15
CA VAL A 335 10.84 5.41 29.12
C VAL A 335 11.93 6.50 29.18
N ASP A 336 13.07 6.20 29.81
CA ASP A 336 14.21 7.11 29.97
C ASP A 336 15.33 6.90 28.94
N ALA A 337 15.15 5.98 27.99
CA ALA A 337 16.11 5.78 26.92
C ALA A 337 16.13 6.99 25.98
N GLY A 338 17.32 7.37 25.51
CA GLY A 338 17.46 8.40 24.49
C GLY A 338 16.99 7.86 23.13
N ILE A 339 15.90 8.38 22.59
CA ILE A 339 15.25 7.88 21.36
C ILE A 339 15.63 8.68 20.10
N THR A 340 16.48 9.69 20.24
CA THR A 340 17.07 10.46 19.12
C THR A 340 18.60 10.39 19.14
N ASN A 341 19.24 10.98 18.13
CA ASN A 341 20.70 11.07 18.07
C ASN A 341 21.27 12.05 19.10
N GLU A 342 20.48 13.05 19.50
CA GLU A 342 20.76 13.99 20.58
C GLU A 342 20.58 13.36 21.98
N GLY A 343 20.10 12.11 22.04
CA GLY A 343 19.76 11.42 23.27
C GLY A 343 18.54 12.02 23.97
N ASP A 344 17.63 12.66 23.24
CA ASP A 344 16.35 13.11 23.80
C ASP A 344 15.53 11.89 24.24
N THR A 345 15.01 11.91 25.47
CA THR A 345 14.01 10.93 25.92
C THR A 345 12.67 11.17 25.23
N ALA A 346 11.72 10.25 25.42
CA ALA A 346 10.36 10.41 24.92
C ALA A 346 9.71 11.73 25.33
N ILE A 347 9.86 12.12 26.61
CA ILE A 347 9.29 13.35 27.13
C ILE A 347 10.01 14.59 26.59
N ASN A 348 11.34 14.53 26.35
CA ASN A 348 12.06 15.61 25.66
C ASN A 348 11.49 15.84 24.25
N VAL A 349 11.16 14.77 23.51
CA VAL A 349 10.58 14.88 22.16
C VAL A 349 9.18 15.52 22.21
N ILE A 350 8.32 15.08 23.15
CA ILE A 350 6.98 15.67 23.35
C ILE A 350 7.07 17.16 23.68
N CYS A 351 8.01 17.56 24.54
CA CYS A 351 8.23 18.96 24.91
C CYS A 351 8.62 19.85 23.71
N GLN A 352 9.23 19.27 22.67
CA GLN A 352 9.64 19.97 21.46
C GLN A 352 8.58 19.94 20.35
N ALA A 353 7.66 18.98 20.38
CA ALA A 353 6.66 18.76 19.33
C ALA A 353 5.71 19.95 19.17
N GLY A 354 5.50 20.42 17.93
CA GLY A 354 4.79 21.67 17.62
C GLY A 354 3.27 21.60 17.48
N TYR A 355 2.71 20.38 17.39
CA TYR A 355 1.35 20.12 16.92
C TYR A 355 0.54 19.33 17.93
N LEU A 356 -0.81 19.47 17.91
CA LEU A 356 -1.77 18.75 18.76
C LEU A 356 -1.46 18.79 20.26
N ALA A 357 -1.55 19.98 20.87
CA ALA A 357 -1.24 20.18 22.27
C ALA A 357 -1.97 19.22 23.22
N ASP A 358 -3.28 19.01 23.04
CA ASP A 358 -4.06 18.10 23.88
C ASP A 358 -3.51 16.66 23.86
N LEU A 359 -3.13 16.15 22.69
CA LEU A 359 -2.55 14.81 22.58
C LEU A 359 -1.17 14.76 23.24
N ASN A 360 -0.32 15.77 23.03
CA ASN A 360 1.00 15.82 23.65
C ASN A 360 0.91 15.87 25.18
N THR A 361 -0.07 16.60 25.73
CA THR A 361 -0.35 16.62 27.17
C THR A 361 -0.73 15.22 27.65
N LEU A 362 -1.66 14.52 26.98
CA LEU A 362 -2.04 13.15 27.34
C LEU A 362 -0.85 12.19 27.25
N LEU A 363 -0.02 12.27 26.20
CA LEU A 363 1.17 11.41 26.06
C LEU A 363 2.22 11.71 27.14
N ALA A 364 2.37 12.97 27.55
CA ALA A 364 3.25 13.34 28.66
C ALA A 364 2.72 12.79 29.99
N GLU A 365 1.41 12.87 30.24
CA GLU A 365 0.76 12.28 31.42
C GLU A 365 1.06 10.78 31.51
N GLU A 366 0.88 10.01 30.42
CA GLU A 366 1.18 8.56 30.43
C GLU A 366 2.65 8.25 30.79
N LEU A 367 3.60 9.02 30.25
CA LEU A 367 5.03 8.80 30.55
C LEU A 367 5.39 9.17 32.00
N ILE A 368 4.78 10.24 32.53
CA ILE A 368 4.97 10.66 33.92
C ILE A 368 4.36 9.62 34.87
N GLU A 369 3.15 9.14 34.57
CA GLU A 369 2.49 8.08 35.34
C GLU A 369 3.29 6.76 35.30
N ALA A 370 3.98 6.48 34.19
CA ALA A 370 4.91 5.36 34.05
C ALA A 370 6.23 5.55 34.83
N GLY A 371 6.45 6.70 35.44
CA GLY A 371 7.61 6.97 36.28
C GLY A 371 8.87 7.38 35.52
N CYS A 372 8.75 8.03 34.35
CA CYS A 372 9.91 8.59 33.67
C CYS A 372 10.66 9.60 34.57
N ASP A 373 11.99 9.64 34.47
CA ASP A 373 12.80 10.65 35.13
C ASP A 373 12.59 12.02 34.46
N ILE A 374 11.74 12.83 35.11
CA ILE A 374 11.34 14.18 34.68
C ILE A 374 12.53 15.13 34.48
N ASN A 375 13.69 14.80 35.04
CA ASN A 375 14.91 15.60 35.01
C ASN A 375 16.02 14.96 34.17
N LYS A 376 15.75 13.83 33.50
CA LYS A 376 16.73 13.13 32.69
C LYS A 376 17.27 14.05 31.58
N PRO A 377 18.57 14.37 31.58
CA PRO A 377 19.13 15.21 30.54
C PRO A 377 19.42 14.40 29.26
N ASN A 378 19.29 15.06 28.11
CA ASN A 378 19.83 14.56 26.85
C ASN A 378 21.38 14.71 26.80
N GLN A 379 22.01 14.40 25.65
CA GLN A 379 23.47 14.49 25.51
C GLN A 379 24.04 15.91 25.66
N TYR A 380 23.21 16.94 25.50
CA TYR A 380 23.59 18.34 25.72
C TYR A 380 23.39 18.81 27.17
N GLY A 381 22.92 17.93 28.06
CA GLY A 381 22.59 18.29 29.43
C GLY A 381 21.18 18.90 29.58
N LYS A 382 20.35 18.90 28.52
CA LYS A 382 19.04 19.56 28.56
C LYS A 382 17.98 18.64 29.16
N THR A 383 17.31 19.11 30.20
CA THR A 383 16.15 18.44 30.79
C THR A 383 14.89 18.66 29.94
N PRO A 384 13.81 17.87 30.13
CA PRO A 384 12.53 18.08 29.45
C PRO A 384 11.99 19.50 29.62
N LEU A 385 12.08 20.08 30.82
CA LEU A 385 11.67 21.47 31.08
C LEU A 385 12.50 22.49 30.28
N MET A 386 13.80 22.26 30.10
CA MET A 386 14.65 23.11 29.23
C MET A 386 14.26 22.98 27.76
N SER A 387 14.02 21.75 27.28
CA SER A 387 13.56 21.50 25.91
C SER A 387 12.22 22.19 25.64
N PHE A 388 11.29 22.13 26.60
CA PHE A 388 10.03 22.87 26.54
C PHE A 388 10.28 24.38 26.57
N ALA A 389 11.15 24.88 27.45
CA ALA A 389 11.43 26.30 27.55
C ALA A 389 11.98 26.92 26.27
N GLN A 390 12.77 26.15 25.51
CA GLN A 390 13.34 26.59 24.25
C GLN A 390 12.32 26.64 23.10
N ARG A 391 11.36 25.70 23.04
CA ARG A 391 10.49 25.47 21.85
C ARG A 391 8.98 25.46 22.13
N GLY A 392 8.57 25.57 23.38
CA GLY A 392 7.20 25.58 23.84
C GLY A 392 6.43 26.80 23.33
N ASN A 393 5.11 26.65 23.20
CA ASN A 393 4.18 27.71 22.77
C ASN A 393 2.92 27.70 23.64
N GLU A 394 2.08 28.73 23.48
CA GLU A 394 1.00 29.08 24.42
C GLU A 394 -0.02 27.95 24.60
N GLN A 395 -0.26 27.17 23.53
CA GLN A 395 -1.21 26.08 23.57
C GLN A 395 -0.72 24.88 24.40
N LYS A 396 0.54 24.84 24.82
CA LYS A 396 1.18 23.68 25.47
C LYS A 396 1.50 23.87 26.96
N TYR A 397 1.07 24.95 27.62
CA TYR A 397 1.45 25.14 29.04
C TYR A 397 1.01 24.02 29.97
N GLY A 398 -0.03 23.26 29.59
CA GLY A 398 -0.37 22.03 30.32
C GLY A 398 0.84 21.12 30.51
N ILE A 399 1.74 21.02 29.53
CA ILE A 399 2.98 20.25 29.66
C ILE A 399 3.94 20.89 30.68
N ALA A 400 4.16 22.21 30.62
CA ALA A 400 5.05 22.89 31.59
C ALA A 400 4.52 22.79 33.03
N GLU A 401 3.22 22.96 33.22
CA GLU A 401 2.54 22.79 34.51
C GLU A 401 2.70 21.34 34.98
N LEU A 402 2.42 20.34 34.13
CA LEU A 402 2.64 18.92 34.43
C LEU A 402 4.10 18.63 34.85
N LEU A 403 5.10 19.13 34.11
CA LEU A 403 6.51 18.93 34.45
C LEU A 403 6.82 19.51 35.84
N LEU A 404 6.43 20.77 36.09
CA LEU A 404 6.72 21.49 37.34
C LEU A 404 5.95 20.93 38.54
N ASP A 405 4.71 20.49 38.34
CA ASP A 405 3.90 19.83 39.37
C ASP A 405 4.44 18.44 39.73
N ASN A 406 5.18 17.81 38.82
CA ASN A 406 5.88 16.54 39.04
C ASN A 406 7.38 16.71 39.38
N ASN A 407 7.76 17.85 39.95
CA ASN A 407 9.11 18.13 40.48
C ASN A 407 10.23 18.24 39.42
N ALA A 408 9.94 18.80 38.25
CA ALA A 408 10.99 19.25 37.34
C ALA A 408 11.88 20.30 38.02
N ASP A 409 13.20 20.05 38.01
CA ASP A 409 14.22 20.89 38.61
C ASP A 409 14.53 22.10 37.71
N ALA A 410 13.92 23.24 38.05
CA ALA A 410 14.19 24.51 37.38
C ALA A 410 15.63 25.01 37.57
N THR A 411 16.34 24.52 38.59
CA THR A 411 17.70 24.93 38.94
C THR A 411 18.77 24.16 38.18
N TYR A 412 18.41 23.07 37.50
CA TYR A 412 19.31 22.26 36.69
C TYR A 412 20.04 23.12 35.66
N VAL A 413 21.29 22.77 35.35
CA VAL A 413 22.12 23.46 34.36
C VAL A 413 22.60 22.47 33.30
N ASP A 414 22.46 22.84 32.04
CA ASP A 414 22.97 22.04 30.92
C ASP A 414 24.48 22.22 30.71
N ASN A 415 25.04 21.61 29.66
CA ASN A 415 26.47 21.70 29.37
C ASN A 415 26.95 23.13 29.04
N ALA A 416 26.03 24.05 28.71
CA ALA A 416 26.30 25.46 28.48
C ALA A 416 26.06 26.33 29.73
N GLY A 417 25.68 25.72 30.86
CA GLY A 417 25.35 26.42 32.10
C GLY A 417 23.96 27.06 32.06
N ASN A 418 23.14 26.79 31.04
CA ASN A 418 21.81 27.38 30.93
C ASN A 418 20.82 26.66 31.84
N THR A 419 19.96 27.42 32.53
CA THR A 419 18.79 26.91 33.26
C THR A 419 17.55 26.92 32.35
N ALA A 420 16.47 26.29 32.80
CA ALA A 420 15.17 26.41 32.11
C ALA A 420 14.70 27.88 32.00
N LEU A 421 14.95 28.70 33.02
CA LEU A 421 14.62 30.12 33.01
C LEU A 421 15.38 30.90 31.92
N ILE A 422 16.67 30.58 31.73
CA ILE A 422 17.49 31.19 30.67
C ILE A 422 16.96 30.83 29.28
N TYR A 423 16.56 29.56 29.07
CA TYR A 423 15.91 29.16 27.81
C TYR A 423 14.56 29.86 27.61
N ALA A 424 13.74 29.97 28.65
CA ALA A 424 12.45 30.66 28.59
C ALA A 424 12.61 32.13 28.21
N ALA A 425 13.61 32.82 28.75
CA ALA A 425 13.91 34.20 28.43
C ALA A 425 14.27 34.44 26.95
N GLY A 426 14.96 33.48 26.33
CA GLY A 426 15.31 33.49 24.91
C GLY A 426 14.25 32.87 23.98
N ASN A 427 13.09 32.45 24.50
CA ASN A 427 12.05 31.82 23.68
C ASN A 427 11.47 32.84 22.67
N PRO A 428 11.38 32.50 21.38
CA PRO A 428 10.91 33.42 20.34
C PRO A 428 9.44 33.82 20.47
N ASP A 429 8.61 33.00 21.12
CA ASP A 429 7.23 33.33 21.43
C ASP A 429 7.17 34.06 22.78
N GLN A 430 7.08 35.39 22.73
CA GLN A 430 7.14 36.25 23.92
C GLN A 430 5.99 36.01 24.92
N MET A 431 4.81 35.61 24.44
CA MET A 431 3.68 35.32 25.32
C MET A 431 3.92 34.02 26.08
N SER A 432 4.40 33.00 25.35
CA SER A 432 4.90 31.72 25.87
C SER A 432 6.00 31.88 26.89
N ALA A 433 7.00 32.67 26.53
CA ALA A 433 8.12 33.02 27.37
C ALA A 433 7.66 33.66 28.69
N LYS A 434 6.76 34.65 28.62
CA LYS A 434 6.27 35.36 29.80
C LYS A 434 5.59 34.44 30.81
N LYS A 435 4.66 33.59 30.34
CA LYS A 435 3.93 32.68 31.24
C LYS A 435 4.84 31.57 31.77
N LEU A 436 5.76 31.05 30.96
CA LEU A 436 6.72 30.05 31.43
C LEU A 436 7.67 30.61 32.49
N VAL A 437 8.15 31.84 32.31
CA VAL A 437 8.92 32.57 33.33
C VAL A 437 8.12 32.70 34.62
N SER A 438 6.83 33.07 34.54
CA SER A 438 5.95 33.09 35.72
C SER A 438 5.89 31.72 36.39
N LEU A 439 5.56 30.65 35.64
CA LEU A 439 5.44 29.29 36.20
C LEU A 439 6.73 28.81 36.87
N ILE A 440 7.89 29.07 36.25
CA ILE A 440 9.19 28.70 36.82
C ILE A 440 9.47 29.49 38.10
N LEU A 441 9.27 30.81 38.10
CA LEU A 441 9.54 31.67 39.26
C LEU A 441 8.54 31.47 40.41
N ASP A 442 7.29 31.12 40.10
CA ASP A 442 6.29 30.74 41.09
C ASP A 442 6.69 29.48 41.87
N LYS A 443 7.48 28.60 41.25
CA LYS A 443 8.03 27.38 41.88
C LYS A 443 9.38 27.63 42.54
N ASP A 444 10.29 28.32 41.86
CA ASP A 444 11.65 28.57 42.35
C ASP A 444 12.29 29.86 41.81
N THR A 445 12.40 30.86 42.68
CA THR A 445 13.03 32.16 42.40
C THR A 445 14.56 32.14 42.46
N SER A 446 15.19 31.08 42.97
CA SER A 446 16.65 30.99 43.11
C SER A 446 17.39 30.97 41.76
N THR A 447 16.66 30.76 40.67
CA THR A 447 17.17 30.67 39.31
C THR A 447 17.41 32.04 38.65
N MET A 448 16.87 33.13 39.19
CA MET A 448 16.93 34.47 38.58
C MET A 448 18.36 34.97 38.34
N GLU A 449 19.22 34.82 39.35
CA GLU A 449 20.59 35.34 39.34
C GLU A 449 21.62 34.33 38.82
N LYS A 450 21.17 33.14 38.38
CA LYS A 450 22.09 32.15 37.80
C LYS A 450 22.58 32.63 36.45
N VAL A 451 23.89 32.47 36.22
CA VAL A 451 24.55 32.82 34.96
C VAL A 451 24.97 31.55 34.22
N ASN A 452 24.85 31.59 32.89
CA ASN A 452 25.40 30.54 32.03
C ASN A 452 26.92 30.65 31.87
N ASN A 453 27.53 29.76 31.08
CA ASN A 453 28.98 29.76 30.84
C ASN A 453 29.49 31.02 30.10
N ALA A 454 28.60 31.80 29.49
CA ALA A 454 28.92 33.10 28.90
C ALA A 454 28.77 34.27 29.91
N GLY A 455 28.45 33.99 31.17
CA GLY A 455 28.25 34.98 32.23
C GLY A 455 26.91 35.72 32.14
N GLN A 456 25.92 35.16 31.42
CA GLN A 456 24.63 35.80 31.16
C GLN A 456 23.55 35.27 32.07
N THR A 457 22.78 36.16 32.69
CA THR A 457 21.53 35.84 33.38
C THR A 457 20.38 35.63 32.39
N ALA A 458 19.24 35.13 32.88
CA ALA A 458 18.01 35.09 32.09
C ALA A 458 17.58 36.50 31.62
N MET A 459 17.81 37.54 32.43
CA MET A 459 17.48 38.92 32.05
C MET A 459 18.37 39.40 30.90
N ASP A 460 19.67 39.09 30.92
CA ASP A 460 20.59 39.43 29.81
C ASP A 460 20.17 38.77 28.50
N VAL A 461 19.76 37.50 28.56
CA VAL A 461 19.28 36.75 27.39
C VAL A 461 17.95 37.33 26.86
N ALA A 462 17.02 37.70 27.74
CA ALA A 462 15.77 38.37 27.34
C ALA A 462 16.03 39.72 26.65
N ILE A 463 16.99 40.52 27.14
CA ILE A 463 17.40 41.78 26.50
C ILE A 463 17.96 41.51 25.10
N GLN A 464 18.85 40.53 24.96
CA GLN A 464 19.45 40.19 23.66
C GLN A 464 18.43 39.74 22.62
N HIS A 465 17.38 39.05 23.05
CA HIS A 465 16.31 38.57 22.16
C HIS A 465 15.15 39.56 22.03
N GLY A 466 15.21 40.74 22.68
CA GLY A 466 14.15 41.74 22.64
C GLY A 466 12.83 41.28 23.26
N ASN A 467 12.89 40.40 24.27
CA ASN A 467 11.72 39.81 24.90
C ASN A 467 11.17 40.71 26.03
N GLU A 468 10.54 41.83 25.63
CA GLU A 468 10.01 42.82 26.58
C GLU A 468 8.99 42.24 27.58
N ALA A 469 8.21 41.23 27.15
CA ALA A 469 7.20 40.61 27.98
C ALA A 469 7.82 39.88 29.18
N VAL A 470 8.93 39.16 28.94
CA VAL A 470 9.72 38.51 30.00
C VAL A 470 10.38 39.55 30.90
N LEU A 471 10.98 40.61 30.34
CA LEU A 471 11.63 41.65 31.15
C LEU A 471 10.64 42.30 32.13
N LYS A 472 9.43 42.63 31.67
CA LYS A 472 8.37 43.17 32.53
C LYS A 472 7.95 42.18 33.61
N GLN A 473 7.93 40.88 33.29
CA GLN A 473 7.56 39.83 34.25
C GLN A 473 8.63 39.59 35.32
N MET A 474 9.91 39.67 34.98
CA MET A 474 11.01 39.47 35.92
C MET A 474 11.27 40.70 36.82
N LEU A 475 10.76 41.88 36.42
CA LEU A 475 10.87 43.13 37.17
C LEU A 475 9.65 43.44 38.05
N ALA A 476 8.55 42.70 37.86
CA ALA A 476 7.32 42.82 38.63
C ALA A 476 7.39 41.94 39.87
#